data_AF-G2FTA4-F1
#
_entry.id   AF-G2FTA4-F1
#
_cell.length_a   1.000
_cell.length_b   1.000
_cell.length_c   1.000
_cell.angle_alpha   90.00
_cell.angle_beta   90.00
_cell.angle_gamma   90.00
#
_symmetry.space_group_name_H-M   'P 1'
#
loop_
_entity.id
_entity.type
_entity.pdbx_description
1 polymer ?
#
loop_
_entity_poly.entity_id
_entity_poly.type
_entity_poly.pdbx_seq_one_letter_code
_entity_poly.pdbx_strand_id
1 'polypeptide(L)'
;MKWPGTICLPVKSVTDEFTSKYNVYILDQNLQPTGKIEDIAPGKKIYSVRFMGDRGYLVTFKSVDLFFVLDLKGPTAPTSLRALKIPGFSDYLHPYDENHIIGFGKETIRG
;
A
#
# COMPACT_ATOMS: atom_id res chain seq x y z
N MET A 1 -1.77 -6.37 13.20
CA MET A 1 -3.02 -6.61 12.45
C MET A 1 -4.20 -6.58 13.39
N LYS A 2 -5.38 -6.22 12.88
CA LYS A 2 -6.62 -6.26 13.67
C LYS A 2 -7.17 -7.67 13.89
N TRP A 3 -6.97 -8.59 12.95
CA TRP A 3 -7.55 -9.94 13.03
C TRP A 3 -6.54 -10.92 13.65
N PRO A 4 -6.88 -11.55 14.79
CA PRO A 4 -6.05 -12.60 15.38
C PRO A 4 -5.78 -13.72 14.38
N GLY A 5 -4.54 -14.20 14.33
CA GLY A 5 -4.15 -15.30 13.45
C GLY A 5 -4.13 -14.95 11.96
N THR A 6 -4.05 -13.66 11.58
CA THR A 6 -3.86 -13.26 10.17
C THR A 6 -2.62 -12.41 9.97
N ILE A 7 -2.05 -12.49 8.76
CA ILE A 7 -0.90 -11.70 8.33
C ILE A 7 -1.22 -11.09 6.95
N CYS A 8 -0.92 -9.82 6.74
CA CYS A 8 -0.97 -9.19 5.42
C CYS A 8 0.45 -9.11 4.86
N LEU A 9 0.60 -9.58 3.62
CA LEU A 9 1.89 -9.68 2.95
C LEU A 9 1.86 -8.87 1.65
N PRO A 10 2.75 -7.88 1.49
CA PRO A 10 2.98 -7.24 0.20
C PRO A 10 3.86 -8.17 -0.64
N VAL A 11 3.42 -8.47 -1.86
CA VAL A 11 4.12 -9.33 -2.81
C VAL A 11 4.37 -8.57 -4.09
N LYS A 12 5.61 -8.59 -4.58
CA LYS A 12 5.94 -8.09 -5.90
C LYS A 12 5.87 -9.26 -6.88
N SER A 13 4.97 -9.18 -7.85
CA SER A 13 4.90 -10.12 -8.96
C SER A 13 5.63 -9.53 -10.17
N VAL A 14 6.50 -10.32 -10.79
CA VAL A 14 7.23 -9.93 -12.01
C VAL A 14 6.53 -10.62 -13.18
N THR A 15 5.95 -9.84 -14.09
CA THR A 15 5.24 -10.38 -15.27
C THR A 15 6.09 -10.33 -16.55
N ASP A 16 7.04 -9.41 -16.63
CA ASP A 16 8.05 -9.28 -17.70
C ASP A 16 9.22 -8.39 -17.19
N GLU A 17 10.34 -8.29 -17.93
CA GLU A 17 11.56 -7.54 -17.54
C GLU A 17 11.29 -6.09 -17.10
N PHE A 18 10.20 -5.47 -17.57
CA PHE A 18 9.88 -4.06 -17.33
C PHE A 18 8.59 -3.81 -16.53
N THR A 19 7.82 -4.84 -16.20
CA THR A 19 6.54 -4.68 -15.49
C THR A 19 6.52 -5.44 -14.17
N SER A 20 6.67 -4.69 -13.08
CA SER A 20 6.35 -5.18 -11.73
C SER A 20 4.92 -4.82 -11.37
N LYS A 21 4.18 -5.81 -10.89
CA LYS A 21 2.89 -5.65 -10.22
C LYS A 21 3.09 -5.80 -8.72
N TYR A 22 2.29 -5.10 -7.94
CA TYR A 22 2.30 -5.23 -6.49
C TYR A 22 0.94 -5.72 -6.03
N ASN A 23 0.97 -6.76 -5.19
CA ASN A 23 -0.19 -7.40 -4.64
C ASN A 23 -0.11 -7.34 -3.12
N VAL A 24 -1.27 -7.42 -2.46
CA VAL A 24 -1.37 -7.60 -1.02
C VAL A 24 -2.25 -8.82 -0.79
N TYR A 25 -1.71 -9.82 -0.09
CA TYR A 25 -2.46 -10.99 0.34
C TYR A 25 -2.71 -10.94 1.83
N ILE A 26 -3.88 -11.38 2.26
CA ILE A 26 -4.22 -11.62 3.67
C ILE A 26 -4.22 -13.13 3.85
N LEU A 27 -3.34 -13.62 4.71
CA LEU A 27 -3.21 -15.04 5.02
C LEU A 27 -3.84 -15.37 6.37
N ASP A 28 -4.43 -16.55 6.49
CA ASP A 28 -4.83 -17.12 7.78
C ASP A 28 -3.64 -17.73 8.55
N GLN A 29 -3.95 -18.32 9.70
CA GLN A 29 -2.98 -18.97 10.59
C GLN A 29 -2.28 -20.19 9.97
N ASN A 30 -2.87 -20.76 8.90
CA ASN A 30 -2.32 -21.88 8.13
C ASN A 30 -1.60 -21.38 6.87
N LEU A 31 -1.34 -20.07 6.78
CA LEU A 31 -0.73 -19.38 5.65
C LEU A 31 -1.52 -19.50 4.33
N GLN A 32 -2.83 -19.78 4.41
CA GLN A 32 -3.70 -19.84 3.24
C GLN A 32 -4.26 -18.45 2.91
N PRO A 33 -4.29 -18.06 1.62
CA PRO A 33 -4.89 -16.79 1.21
C PRO A 33 -6.39 -16.75 1.55
N THR A 34 -6.80 -15.75 2.32
CA THR A 34 -8.20 -15.47 2.66
C THR A 34 -8.75 -14.27 1.92
N GLY A 35 -7.89 -13.30 1.58
CA GLY A 35 -8.22 -12.15 0.75
C GLY A 35 -7.01 -11.66 -0.02
N LYS A 36 -7.27 -10.90 -1.09
CA LYS A 36 -6.21 -10.37 -1.96
C LYS A 36 -6.61 -9.07 -2.62
N ILE A 37 -5.61 -8.23 -2.84
CA ILE A 37 -5.65 -7.08 -3.74
C ILE A 37 -4.51 -7.28 -4.72
N GLU A 38 -4.78 -7.25 -6.02
CA GLU A 38 -3.78 -7.50 -7.06
C GLU A 38 -3.66 -6.28 -7.97
N ASP A 39 -2.54 -6.21 -8.70
CA ASP A 39 -2.29 -5.17 -9.71
C ASP A 39 -2.31 -3.73 -9.16
N ILE A 40 -1.82 -3.55 -7.93
CA ILE A 40 -1.69 -2.24 -7.30
C ILE A 40 -0.57 -1.46 -8.00
N ALA A 41 -0.89 -0.22 -8.38
CA ALA A 41 0.05 0.74 -8.94
C ALA A 41 0.85 0.20 -10.16
N PRO A 42 0.19 -0.25 -11.24
CA PRO A 42 0.87 -0.85 -12.39
C PRO A 42 1.87 0.13 -13.02
N GLY A 43 3.07 -0.36 -13.34
CA GLY A 43 4.15 0.46 -13.91
C GLY A 43 4.76 1.49 -12.94
N LYS A 44 4.47 1.36 -11.65
CA LYS A 44 5.11 2.13 -10.57
C LYS A 44 5.96 1.20 -9.71
N LYS A 45 6.99 1.76 -9.08
CA LYS A 45 7.79 1.07 -8.08
C LYS A 45 7.27 1.46 -6.71
N ILE A 46 6.83 0.49 -5.90
CA ILE A 46 6.51 0.74 -4.50
C ILE A 46 7.82 0.86 -3.73
N TYR A 47 7.87 1.88 -2.87
CA TYR A 47 8.99 2.13 -1.98
C TYR A 47 8.74 1.54 -0.59
N SER A 48 7.54 1.72 -0.06
CA SER A 48 7.17 1.23 1.27
C SER A 48 5.69 0.86 1.33
N VAL A 49 5.40 -0.07 2.25
CA VAL A 49 4.06 -0.50 2.60
C VAL A 49 3.94 -0.46 4.11
N ARG A 50 2.85 0.09 4.62
CA ARG A 50 2.54 0.09 6.05
C ARG A 50 1.12 -0.37 6.31
N PHE A 51 0.97 -1.32 7.22
CA PHE A 51 -0.34 -1.79 7.69
C PHE A 51 -0.63 -1.21 9.07
N MET A 52 -1.85 -0.69 9.26
CA MET A 52 -2.32 -0.18 10.54
C MET A 52 -3.82 -0.35 10.68
N GLY A 53 -4.25 -1.07 11.71
CA GLY A 53 -5.67 -1.32 11.97
C GLY A 53 -6.34 -1.95 10.76
N ASP A 54 -7.38 -1.28 10.26
CA ASP A 54 -8.17 -1.66 9.08
C ASP A 54 -7.60 -1.11 7.75
N ARG A 55 -6.41 -0.50 7.75
CA ARG A 55 -5.87 0.18 6.57
C ARG A 55 -4.46 -0.28 6.20
N GLY A 56 -4.20 -0.30 4.90
CA GLY A 56 -2.85 -0.41 4.33
C GLY A 56 -2.49 0.87 3.59
N TYR A 57 -1.23 1.27 3.64
CA TYR A 57 -0.74 2.49 3.00
C TYR A 57 0.47 2.15 2.14
N LEU A 58 0.36 2.42 0.84
CA LEU A 58 1.41 2.12 -0.14
C LEU A 58 1.89 3.44 -0.74
N VAL A 59 3.20 3.64 -0.73
CA VAL A 59 3.85 4.81 -1.35
C VAL A 59 4.69 4.36 -2.53
N THR A 60 4.63 5.14 -3.61
CA THR A 60 5.39 4.84 -4.84
C THR A 60 6.48 5.87 -5.08
N PHE A 61 7.54 5.45 -5.75
CA PHE A 61 8.64 6.33 -6.12
C PHE A 61 8.41 6.94 -7.51
N LYS A 62 7.98 8.21 -7.58
CA LYS A 62 8.10 9.15 -8.73
C LYS A 62 8.02 10.60 -8.20
N SER A 63 8.37 11.60 -9.00
CA SER A 63 8.21 13.04 -8.71
C SER A 63 6.78 13.49 -8.31
N VAL A 64 5.80 12.59 -8.42
CA VAL A 64 4.45 12.77 -7.88
C VAL A 64 4.18 11.52 -7.06
N ASP A 65 4.03 11.68 -5.76
CA ASP A 65 3.67 10.58 -4.87
C ASP A 65 2.24 10.16 -5.18
N LEU A 66 2.09 8.89 -5.52
CA LEU A 66 0.80 8.23 -5.52
C LEU A 66 0.69 7.52 -4.18
N PHE A 67 -0.04 8.15 -3.28
CA PHE A 67 -0.38 7.58 -1.98
C PHE A 67 -1.63 6.73 -2.12
N PHE A 68 -1.47 5.40 -2.03
CA PHE A 68 -2.59 4.46 -2.08
C PHE A 68 -3.02 4.08 -0.67
N VAL A 69 -4.32 4.08 -0.44
CA VAL A 69 -4.93 3.53 0.78
C VAL A 69 -5.61 2.23 0.43
N LEU A 70 -5.43 1.19 1.23
CA LEU A 70 -6.12 -0.09 1.11
C LEU A 70 -7.12 -0.19 2.25
N ASP A 71 -8.35 -0.58 1.95
CA ASP A 71 -9.33 -0.99 2.94
C ASP A 71 -9.13 -2.48 3.25
N LEU A 72 -8.77 -2.76 4.50
CA LEU A 72 -8.50 -4.08 5.06
C LEU A 72 -9.47 -4.41 6.21
N LYS A 73 -10.62 -3.72 6.28
CA LYS A 73 -11.66 -3.93 7.30
C LYS A 73 -12.34 -5.30 7.20
N GLY A 74 -12.25 -5.97 6.05
CA GLY A 74 -12.69 -7.36 5.88
C GLY A 74 -11.54 -8.21 5.36
N PRO A 75 -11.08 -9.25 6.08
CA PRO A 75 -9.94 -10.06 5.65
C PRO A 75 -10.24 -10.85 4.37
N THR A 76 -11.51 -11.11 4.06
CA THR A 76 -11.95 -11.86 2.88
C THR A 76 -12.33 -10.98 1.68
N ALA A 77 -12.47 -9.67 1.89
CA ALA A 77 -12.85 -8.72 0.85
C ALA A 77 -12.05 -7.41 0.95
N PRO A 78 -10.71 -7.47 0.95
CA PRO A 78 -9.89 -6.26 0.97
C PRO A 78 -10.03 -5.53 -0.37
N THR A 79 -9.96 -4.19 -0.34
CA THR A 79 -10.07 -3.37 -1.56
C THR A 79 -9.02 -2.28 -1.59
N SER A 80 -8.58 -1.89 -2.79
CA SER A 80 -7.74 -0.71 -2.96
C SER A 80 -8.63 0.53 -3.12
N LEU A 81 -8.40 1.53 -2.29
CA LEU A 81 -8.97 2.86 -2.50
C LEU A 81 -8.13 3.63 -3.53
N ARG A 82 -8.74 4.68 -4.08
CA ARG A 82 -8.13 5.50 -5.13
C ARG A 82 -6.86 6.19 -4.62
N ALA A 83 -5.86 6.30 -5.50
CA ALA A 83 -4.63 7.01 -5.18
C ALA A 83 -4.86 8.53 -5.02
N LEU A 84 -4.33 9.09 -3.94
CA LEU A 84 -4.17 10.53 -3.79
C LEU A 84 -2.86 10.95 -4.48
N LYS A 85 -2.94 11.94 -5.38
CA LYS A 85 -1.79 12.55 -6.04
C LYS A 85 -1.33 13.74 -5.22
N ILE A 86 -0.09 13.71 -4.74
CA ILE A 86 0.52 14.80 -3.97
C ILE A 86 1.80 15.25 -4.70
N PRO A 87 2.05 16.55 -4.90
CA PRO A 87 3.31 17.02 -5.46
C PRO A 87 4.48 16.71 -4.52
N GLY A 88 5.64 16.37 -5.09
CA GLY A 88 6.78 15.94 -4.28
C GLY A 88 6.69 14.48 -3.83
N PHE A 89 7.46 14.13 -2.80
CA PHE A 89 7.48 12.80 -2.22
C PHE A 89 7.46 12.83 -0.69
N SER A 90 6.81 11.84 -0.09
CA SER A 90 6.75 11.67 1.37
C SER A 90 7.97 10.90 1.87
N ASP A 91 8.78 11.50 2.75
CA ASP A 91 9.90 10.85 3.43
C ASP A 91 9.44 10.05 4.67
N TYR A 92 8.39 10.54 5.35
CA TYR A 92 7.87 9.93 6.56
C TYR A 92 6.36 10.02 6.63
N LEU A 93 5.71 8.92 7.02
CA LEU A 93 4.28 8.84 7.26
C LEU A 93 4.03 8.35 8.69
N HIS A 94 3.47 9.23 9.51
CA HIS A 94 3.03 8.91 10.86
C HIS A 94 1.51 8.75 10.89
N PRO A 95 0.97 7.66 11.42
CA PRO A 95 -0.46 7.55 11.61
C PRO A 95 -0.81 8.23 12.93
N TYR A 96 -1.77 9.13 12.87
CA TYR A 96 -2.16 9.89 14.04
C TYR A 96 -3.29 9.19 14.80
N ASP A 97 -4.30 8.72 14.07
CA ASP A 97 -5.41 7.93 14.60
C ASP A 97 -5.93 6.93 13.54
N GLU A 98 -7.10 6.35 13.76
CA GLU A 98 -7.72 5.36 12.86
C GLU A 98 -7.97 5.89 11.44
N ASN A 99 -8.12 7.22 11.28
CA ASN A 99 -8.56 7.86 10.06
C ASN A 99 -7.54 8.83 9.46
N HIS A 100 -6.54 9.27 10.22
CA HIS A 100 -5.60 10.32 9.83
C HIS A 100 -4.15 9.85 9.75
N ILE A 101 -3.44 10.35 8.74
CA ILE A 101 -1.99 10.24 8.59
C ILE A 101 -1.39 11.62 8.41
N ILE A 102 -0.26 11.83 9.06
CA ILE A 102 0.59 12.99 8.90
C ILE A 102 1.78 12.57 8.04
N GLY A 103 1.97 13.28 6.92
CA GLY A 103 3.10 13.09 6.03
C GLY A 103 4.09 14.24 6.12
N PHE A 104 5.38 13.90 6.21
CA PHE A 104 6.48 14.84 6.00
C PHE A 104 7.20 14.45 4.71
N GLY A 105 7.50 15.44 3.89
CA GLY A 105 8.06 15.21 2.57
C GLY A 105 8.68 16.47 1.98
N LYS A 106 9.22 16.31 0.78
CA LYS A 106 9.86 17.40 0.04
C LYS A 106 9.11 17.63 -1.26
N GLU A 107 8.89 18.91 -1.57
CA GLU A 107 8.48 19.30 -2.91
C GLU A 107 9.58 18.91 -3.90
N THR A 108 9.16 18.48 -5.09
CA THR A 108 10.08 18.33 -6.21
C THR A 108 9.86 19.47 -7.17
N ILE A 109 10.84 20.37 -7.21
CA ILE A 109 10.94 21.38 -8.25
C ILE A 109 11.42 20.64 -9.50
N ARG A 110 10.59 20.60 -10.55
CA ARG A 110 11.08 20.30 -11.88
C ARG A 110 11.87 21.51 -12.36
N GLY A 111 13.19 21.37 -12.48
CA GLY A 111 14.01 22.18 -13.39
C GLY A 111 13.82 21.71 -14.82
#